data_AF-A0A7Y0N188-F1
#
_entry.id   AF-A0A7Y0N188-F1
#
_cell.length_a   1.000
_cell.length_b   1.000
_cell.length_c   1.000
_cell.angle_alpha   90.00
_cell.angle_beta   90.00
_cell.angle_gamma   90.00
#
_symmetry.space_group_name_H-M   'P 1'
#
loop_
_entity.id
_entity.type
_entity.pdbx_description
1 polymer ?
#
loop_
_entity_poly.entity_id
_entity_poly.type
_entity_poly.pdbx_seq_one_letter_code
_entity_poly.pdbx_strand_id
1 'polypeptide(L)'
;LFQKVPLNRSMVTLFTGFGLVALAVTFTMVVTNSLEAEKYTVGRWLSYKTLNVILAASMIFMLCRYFGEGLPKNVQKVVSFISQHSLGIYLLHPIFLWPMKEFGWYTGHPAWVIPVWIVLSGAGALAMRYLFSKSAKTRWLLP
;
A
#
# COMPACT_ATOMS: atom_id res chain seq x y z
N LEU A 1 -21.79 5.26 16.79
CA LEU A 1 -20.42 5.63 17.25
C LEU A 1 -19.45 4.58 16.73
N PHE A 2 -18.41 4.95 15.98
CA PHE A 2 -17.36 4.01 15.57
C PHE A 2 -16.61 3.54 16.84
N GLN A 3 -16.82 2.30 17.27
CA GLN A 3 -16.05 1.71 18.36
C GLN A 3 -14.68 1.29 17.82
N LYS A 4 -13.62 1.87 18.37
CA LYS A 4 -12.25 1.49 18.01
C LYS A 4 -11.99 0.08 18.54
N VAL A 5 -11.56 -0.83 17.66
CA VAL A 5 -11.11 -2.17 18.07
C VAL A 5 -10.01 -2.01 19.14
N PRO A 6 -10.11 -2.74 20.28
CA PRO A 6 -9.11 -2.64 21.34
C PRO A 6 -7.75 -3.11 20.85
N LEU A 7 -6.70 -2.35 21.18
CA LEU A 7 -5.33 -2.63 20.78
C LEU A 7 -4.65 -3.53 21.82
N ASN A 8 -5.19 -4.72 22.03
CA ASN A 8 -4.57 -5.73 22.89
C ASN A 8 -3.84 -6.80 22.06
N ARG A 9 -2.90 -7.52 22.67
CA ARG A 9 -2.10 -8.55 21.98
C ARG A 9 -2.99 -9.61 21.32
N SER A 10 -4.05 -10.04 22.00
CA SER A 10 -4.97 -11.07 21.49
C SER A 10 -5.66 -10.66 20.19
N MET A 11 -6.16 -9.43 20.09
CA MET A 11 -6.78 -8.93 18.86
C MET A 11 -5.74 -8.79 17.75
N VAL A 12 -4.55 -8.26 18.05
CA VAL A 12 -3.48 -8.16 17.05
C VAL A 12 -3.10 -9.55 16.51
N THR A 13 -2.94 -10.54 17.39
CA THR A 13 -2.68 -11.94 16.98
C THR A 13 -3.82 -12.51 16.15
N LEU A 14 -5.08 -12.27 16.52
CA LEU A 14 -6.25 -12.75 15.79
C LEU A 14 -6.31 -12.17 14.36
N PHE A 15 -6.21 -10.84 14.23
CA PHE A 15 -6.18 -10.18 12.92
C PHE A 15 -4.97 -10.62 12.10
N THR A 16 -3.81 -10.84 12.74
CA THR A 16 -2.62 -11.38 12.08
C THR A 16 -2.87 -12.79 11.55
N GLY A 17 -3.47 -13.68 12.34
CA GLY A 17 -3.83 -15.03 11.90
C GLY A 17 -4.75 -15.00 10.69
N PHE A 18 -5.85 -14.23 10.75
CA PHE A 18 -6.77 -14.12 9.61
C PHE A 18 -6.12 -13.50 8.37
N GLY A 19 -5.29 -12.47 8.53
CA GLY A 19 -4.58 -11.86 7.42
C GLY A 19 -3.57 -12.80 6.77
N LEU A 20 -2.80 -13.55 7.56
CA LEU A 20 -1.85 -14.54 7.04
C LEU A 20 -2.56 -15.67 6.28
N VAL A 21 -3.66 -16.20 6.84
CA VAL A 21 -4.48 -17.20 6.14
C VAL A 21 -5.05 -16.62 4.84
N ALA A 22 -5.59 -15.40 4.88
CA ALA A 22 -6.11 -14.74 3.68
C ALA A 22 -5.04 -14.55 2.60
N LEU A 23 -3.81 -14.15 2.98
CA LEU A 23 -2.69 -14.02 2.06
C LEU A 23 -2.26 -15.38 1.49
N ALA A 24 -2.16 -16.42 2.31
CA ALA A 24 -1.81 -17.77 1.87
C ALA A 24 -2.84 -18.32 0.87
N VAL A 25 -4.13 -18.21 1.18
CA VAL A 25 -5.20 -18.62 0.25
C VAL A 25 -5.15 -17.81 -1.04
N THR A 26 -4.96 -16.49 -0.94
CA THR A 26 -4.85 -15.62 -2.12
C THR A 26 -3.69 -16.05 -3.00
N PHE A 27 -2.52 -16.31 -2.42
CA PHE A 27 -1.34 -16.77 -3.15
C PHE A 27 -1.60 -18.11 -3.85
N THR A 28 -2.05 -19.12 -3.10
CA THR A 28 -2.33 -20.45 -3.63
C THR A 28 -3.32 -20.37 -4.78
N MET A 29 -4.42 -19.62 -4.63
CA MET A 29 -5.44 -19.52 -5.68
C MET A 29 -4.95 -18.75 -6.90
N VAL A 30 -4.17 -17.69 -6.75
CA VAL A 30 -3.59 -16.98 -7.90
C VAL A 30 -2.63 -17.89 -8.66
N VAL A 31 -1.79 -18.66 -7.96
CA VAL A 31 -0.84 -19.59 -8.58
C VAL A 31 -1.57 -20.73 -9.29
N THR A 32 -2.46 -21.44 -8.59
CA THR A 32 -3.18 -22.58 -9.17
C THR A 32 -4.01 -22.17 -10.38
N ASN A 33 -4.79 -21.09 -10.28
CA ASN A 33 -5.59 -20.60 -11.43
C ASN A 33 -4.71 -20.15 -12.60
N SER A 34 -3.54 -19.57 -12.33
CA SER A 34 -2.61 -19.15 -13.39
C SER A 34 -1.97 -20.35 -14.10
N LEU A 35 -1.61 -21.40 -13.35
CA LEU A 35 -1.04 -22.62 -13.89
C LEU A 35 -2.09 -23.37 -14.72
N GLU A 36 -3.33 -23.51 -14.22
CA GLU A 36 -4.43 -24.13 -14.95
C GLU A 36 -4.82 -23.38 -16.22
N ALA A 37 -4.69 -22.04 -16.22
CA ALA A 37 -4.99 -21.20 -17.38
C ALA A 37 -3.81 -21.01 -18.35
N GLU A 38 -2.64 -21.60 -18.05
CA GLU A 38 -1.36 -21.42 -18.77
C GLU A 38 -0.96 -19.94 -18.99
N LYS A 39 -1.50 -19.04 -18.17
CA LYS A 39 -1.26 -17.60 -18.25
C LYS A 39 -1.49 -16.96 -16.89
N TYR A 40 -0.82 -15.85 -16.62
CA TYR A 40 -1.03 -15.11 -15.38
C TYR A 40 -2.48 -14.63 -15.27
N THR A 41 -3.26 -15.22 -14.35
CA THR A 41 -4.64 -14.85 -14.07
C THR A 41 -4.88 -14.67 -12.58
N VAL A 42 -5.47 -13.53 -12.22
CA VAL A 42 -5.71 -13.17 -10.81
C VAL A 42 -7.18 -13.28 -10.42
N GLY A 43 -8.08 -13.37 -11.39
CA GLY A 43 -9.53 -13.40 -11.17
C GLY A 43 -10.00 -12.25 -10.26
N ARG A 44 -10.74 -12.60 -9.19
CA ARG A 44 -11.17 -11.65 -8.15
C ARG A 44 -10.28 -11.65 -6.91
N TRP A 45 -9.26 -12.50 -6.84
CA TRP A 45 -8.46 -12.72 -5.62
C TRP A 45 -7.69 -11.48 -5.16
N LEU A 46 -7.37 -10.55 -6.06
CA LEU A 46 -6.72 -9.27 -5.72
C LEU A 46 -7.69 -8.08 -5.71
N SER A 47 -9.00 -8.31 -5.81
CA SER A 47 -9.98 -7.24 -5.83
C SER A 47 -10.24 -6.69 -4.43
N TYR A 48 -10.20 -5.37 -4.28
CA TYR A 48 -10.50 -4.66 -3.01
C TYR A 48 -11.91 -4.91 -2.45
N LYS A 49 -12.80 -5.53 -3.23
CA LYS A 49 -14.17 -5.88 -2.81
C LYS A 49 -14.27 -7.26 -2.15
N THR A 50 -13.18 -8.00 -2.07
CA THR A 50 -13.19 -9.38 -1.57
C THR A 50 -12.78 -9.49 -0.11
N LEU A 51 -13.31 -10.51 0.57
CA LEU A 51 -13.09 -10.73 1.99
C LEU A 51 -11.60 -10.94 2.31
N ASN A 52 -10.87 -11.71 1.50
CA ASN A 52 -9.45 -11.96 1.71
C ASN A 52 -8.64 -10.66 1.68
N VAL A 53 -8.95 -9.72 0.77
CA VAL A 53 -8.29 -8.41 0.74
C VAL A 53 -8.65 -7.57 1.97
N ILE A 54 -9.90 -7.60 2.42
CA ILE A 54 -10.33 -6.91 3.65
C ILE A 54 -9.59 -7.47 4.88
N LEU A 55 -9.46 -8.80 4.99
CA LEU A 55 -8.75 -9.45 6.09
C LEU A 55 -7.25 -9.11 6.08
N ALA A 56 -6.61 -9.16 4.91
CA ALA A 56 -5.21 -8.79 4.77
C ALA A 56 -4.99 -7.30 5.11
N ALA A 57 -5.83 -6.40 4.61
CA ALA A 57 -5.75 -4.97 4.94
C ALA A 57 -5.98 -4.72 6.43
N SER A 58 -6.92 -5.43 7.06
CA SER A 58 -7.21 -5.31 8.50
C SER A 58 -6.02 -5.76 9.36
N MET A 59 -5.34 -6.84 8.96
CA MET A 59 -4.08 -7.26 9.59
C MET A 59 -3.04 -6.16 9.52
N ILE A 60 -2.76 -5.64 8.32
CA ILE A 60 -1.74 -4.59 8.13
C ILE A 60 -2.08 -3.36 8.98
N PHE A 61 -3.34 -2.93 8.99
CA PHE A 61 -3.79 -1.82 9.83
C PHE A 61 -3.54 -2.08 11.32
N MET A 62 -3.91 -3.26 11.83
CA MET A 62 -3.72 -3.61 13.24
C MET A 62 -2.23 -3.68 13.62
N LEU A 63 -1.38 -4.24 12.76
CA LEU A 63 0.07 -4.30 12.97
C LEU A 63 0.68 -2.90 12.97
N CYS A 64 0.38 -2.08 11.95
CA CYS A 64 0.87 -0.71 11.87
C CYS A 64 0.43 0.13 13.07
N ARG A 65 -0.80 -0.06 13.56
CA ARG A 65 -1.28 0.61 14.77
C ARG A 65 -0.56 0.13 16.03
N TYR A 66 -0.40 -1.19 16.18
CA TYR A 66 0.26 -1.79 17.35
C TYR A 66 1.72 -1.36 17.49
N PHE A 67 2.47 -1.40 16.40
CA PHE A 67 3.88 -1.00 16.41
C PHE A 67 4.07 0.52 16.27
N GLY A 68 3.10 1.23 15.68
CA GLY A 68 3.15 2.67 15.47
C GLY A 68 3.22 3.47 16.77
N GLU A 69 2.56 3.01 17.84
CA GLU A 69 2.59 3.66 19.15
C GLU A 69 4.00 3.62 19.80
N GLY A 70 4.84 2.65 19.42
CA GLY A 70 6.21 2.50 19.93
C GLY A 70 7.28 3.26 19.14
N LEU A 71 6.92 4.00 18.08
CA LEU A 71 7.90 4.66 17.22
C LEU A 71 8.58 5.86 17.92
N PRO A 72 9.88 6.10 17.72
CA PRO A 72 10.55 7.32 18.19
C PRO A 72 9.92 8.59 17.62
N LYS A 73 9.97 9.70 18.37
CA LYS A 73 9.39 11.01 17.95
C LYS A 73 9.82 11.47 16.55
N ASN A 74 11.09 11.24 16.20
CA ASN A 74 11.62 11.59 14.88
C ASN A 74 10.95 10.80 13.75
N VAL A 75 10.73 9.49 13.96
CA VAL A 75 10.07 8.63 12.98
C VAL A 75 8.58 8.98 12.88
N GLN A 76 7.92 9.23 14.01
CA GLN A 76 6.52 9.69 14.02
C GLN A 76 6.35 11.00 13.23
N LYS A 77 7.30 11.94 13.32
CA LYS A 77 7.27 13.19 12.55
C LYS A 77 7.33 12.92 11.04
N VAL A 78 8.19 12.00 10.60
CA VAL A 78 8.28 11.61 9.18
C VAL A 78 7.00 10.91 8.71
N VAL A 79 6.52 9.94 9.49
CA VAL A 79 5.27 9.21 9.17
C VAL A 79 4.10 10.20 9.08
N SER A 80 3.95 11.10 10.05
CA SER A 80 2.91 12.13 10.05
C SER A 80 3.00 13.04 8.82
N PHE A 81 4.20 13.48 8.45
CA PHE A 81 4.42 14.29 7.25
C PHE A 81 3.99 13.56 5.97
N ILE A 82 4.32 12.27 5.82
CA ILE A 82 3.92 11.47 4.65
C ILE A 82 2.39 11.24 4.67
N SER A 83 1.83 10.89 5.82
CA SER A 83 0.40 10.61 5.99
C SER A 83 -0.49 11.81 5.62
N GLN A 84 -0.07 13.03 5.94
CA GLN A 84 -0.77 14.27 5.55
C GLN A 84 -0.91 14.41 4.03
N HIS A 85 0.02 13.85 3.26
CA HIS A 85 0.04 13.92 1.79
C HIS A 85 -0.42 12.62 1.12
N SER A 86 -0.91 11.64 1.90
CA SER A 86 -1.21 10.28 1.43
C SER A 86 -2.20 10.22 0.28
N LEU A 87 -3.27 11.02 0.32
CA LEU A 87 -4.26 11.07 -0.76
C LEU A 87 -3.65 11.65 -2.05
N GLY A 88 -2.83 12.70 -1.94
CA GLY A 88 -2.07 13.24 -3.06
C GLY A 88 -1.09 12.24 -3.65
N ILE A 89 -0.38 11.49 -2.81
CA ILE A 89 0.53 10.42 -3.24
C ILE A 89 -0.24 9.34 -4.01
N TYR A 90 -1.39 8.91 -3.49
CA TYR A 90 -2.25 7.94 -4.16
C TYR A 90 -2.67 8.39 -5.56
N LEU A 91 -3.00 9.67 -5.75
CA LEU A 91 -3.40 10.20 -7.05
C LEU A 91 -2.21 10.41 -8.00
N LEU A 92 -1.05 10.83 -7.49
CA LEU A 92 0.09 11.22 -8.31
C LEU A 92 1.03 10.06 -8.67
N HIS A 93 1.15 9.03 -7.85
CA HIS A 93 2.10 7.94 -8.10
C HIS A 93 1.96 7.27 -9.48
N PRO A 94 0.77 7.15 -10.11
CA PRO A 94 0.66 6.56 -11.45
C PRO A 94 1.34 7.40 -12.54
N ILE A 95 1.42 8.73 -12.37
CA ILE A 95 2.12 9.63 -13.30
C ILE A 95 3.62 9.29 -13.33
N PHE A 96 4.19 8.92 -12.19
CA PHE A 96 5.60 8.50 -12.10
C PHE A 96 5.84 7.07 -12.57
N LEU A 97 4.83 6.20 -12.45
CA LEU A 97 4.90 4.83 -12.96
C LEU A 97 4.60 4.74 -14.47
N TRP A 98 3.94 5.74 -15.06
CA TRP A 98 3.60 5.74 -16.47
C TRP A 98 4.82 5.68 -17.40
N PRO A 99 5.87 6.51 -17.23
CA PRO A 99 7.08 6.43 -18.06
C PRO A 99 7.77 5.07 -17.97
N MET A 100 7.79 4.45 -16.78
CA MET A 100 8.34 3.11 -16.60
C MET A 100 7.63 2.09 -17.49
N LYS A 101 6.30 2.16 -17.55
CA LYS A 101 5.48 1.29 -18.38
C LYS A 101 5.67 1.58 -19.86
N GLU A 102 5.63 2.85 -20.26
CA GLU A 102 5.68 3.28 -21.66
C GLU A 102 7.03 2.97 -22.31
N PHE A 103 8.14 3.23 -21.60
CA PHE A 103 9.49 3.02 -22.11
C PHE A 103 10.09 1.65 -21.77
N GLY A 104 9.32 0.76 -21.14
CA GLY A 104 9.79 -0.60 -20.84
C GLY A 104 10.89 -0.68 -19.76
N TRP A 105 10.98 0.30 -18.86
CA TRP A 105 12.03 0.37 -17.82
C TRP A 105 11.83 -0.59 -16.63
N TYR A 106 10.87 -1.52 -16.75
CA TYR A 106 10.68 -2.63 -15.81
C TYR A 106 11.47 -3.89 -16.21
N THR A 107 12.28 -3.82 -17.26
CA THR A 107 13.13 -4.91 -17.75
C THR A 107 14.32 -5.15 -16.81
N GLY A 108 14.09 -5.90 -15.74
CA GLY A 108 15.10 -6.26 -14.77
C GLY A 108 14.58 -7.28 -13.75
N HIS A 109 15.44 -7.69 -12.82
CA HIS A 109 15.03 -8.65 -11.80
C HIS A 109 13.99 -8.00 -10.85
N PRO A 110 12.78 -8.59 -10.68
CA PRO A 110 11.70 -7.98 -9.92
C PRO A 110 12.08 -7.58 -8.49
N ALA A 111 13.00 -8.32 -7.86
CA ALA A 111 13.44 -8.06 -6.49
C ALA A 111 14.10 -6.69 -6.26
N TRP A 112 14.64 -6.04 -7.30
CA TRP A 112 15.17 -4.67 -7.17
C TRP A 112 14.37 -3.65 -7.99
N VAL A 113 13.82 -4.05 -9.14
CA VAL A 113 13.00 -3.18 -9.98
C VAL A 113 11.80 -2.67 -9.19
N ILE A 114 11.09 -3.56 -8.48
CA ILE A 114 9.90 -3.18 -7.71
C ILE A 114 10.26 -2.19 -6.59
N PRO A 115 11.23 -2.47 -5.68
CA PRO A 115 11.64 -1.50 -4.67
C PRO A 115 12.06 -0.14 -5.23
N VAL A 116 12.85 -0.12 -6.31
CA VAL A 116 13.31 1.13 -6.93
C VAL A 116 12.12 1.96 -7.42
N TRP A 117 11.18 1.35 -8.13
CA TRP A 117 10.01 2.06 -8.64
C TRP A 117 9.02 2.47 -7.54
N ILE A 118 8.92 1.72 -6.44
CA ILE A 118 8.17 2.13 -5.25
C ILE A 118 8.78 3.42 -4.67
N VAL A 119 10.10 3.46 -4.52
CA VAL A 119 10.80 4.64 -3.97
C VAL A 119 10.67 5.83 -4.92
N LEU A 120 10.93 5.65 -6.21
CA LEU A 120 10.86 6.73 -7.19
C LEU A 120 9.45 7.30 -7.32
N SER A 121 8.43 6.44 -7.46
CA SER A 121 7.04 6.89 -7.60
C SER A 121 6.51 7.52 -6.32
N GLY A 122 6.80 6.93 -5.15
CA GLY A 122 6.38 7.45 -3.86
C GLY A 122 7.07 8.78 -3.52
N ALA A 123 8.39 8.87 -3.70
CA ALA A 123 9.15 10.09 -3.43
C ALA A 123 8.79 11.21 -4.42
N GLY A 124 8.66 10.90 -5.71
CA GLY A 124 8.23 11.85 -6.72
C GLY A 124 6.84 12.41 -6.44
N ALA A 125 5.89 11.52 -6.11
CA ALA A 125 4.52 11.90 -5.76
C ALA A 125 4.46 12.75 -4.49
N LEU A 126 5.22 12.39 -3.45
CA LEU A 126 5.32 13.17 -2.22
C LEU A 126 5.92 14.56 -2.47
N ALA A 127 7.02 14.63 -3.22
CA ALA A 127 7.68 15.90 -3.56
C ALA A 127 6.76 16.82 -4.35
N MET A 128 6.09 16.29 -5.38
CA MET A 128 5.15 17.06 -6.21
C MET A 128 3.94 17.52 -5.40
N ARG A 129 3.35 16.65 -4.58
CA ARG A 129 2.23 17.01 -3.71
C ARG A 129 2.63 18.09 -2.70
N TYR A 130 3.84 18.01 -2.13
CA TYR A 130 4.40 19.01 -1.23
C TYR A 130 4.65 20.36 -1.93
N LEU A 131 5.14 20.36 -3.16
CA LEU A 131 5.30 21.59 -3.94
C LEU A 131 3.95 22.25 -4.24
N PHE A 132 2.94 21.46 -4.61
CA PHE A 132 1.60 21.98 -4.88
C PHE A 132 0.93 22.54 -3.62
N SER A 133 1.23 22.00 -2.43
CA SER A 133 0.70 22.52 -1.16
C SER A 133 1.26 23.91 -0.83
N LYS A 134 2.44 24.28 -1.32
CA LYS A 134 3.05 25.59 -1.06
C LYS A 134 2.40 26.74 -1.83
N SER A 135 1.92 26.49 -3.05
CA SER A 135 1.34 27.55 -3.90
C SER A 135 -0.16 27.71 -3.69
N ALA A 136 -0.61 28.95 -3.47
CA ALA A 136 -2.02 29.28 -3.32
C ALA A 136 -2.86 28.93 -4.57
N LYS A 137 -2.23 28.90 -5.75
CA LYS A 137 -2.93 28.60 -7.02
C LYS A 137 -3.15 27.10 -7.25
N THR A 138 -2.33 26.24 -6.66
CA THR A 138 -2.34 24.78 -6.93
C THR A 138 -2.74 23.95 -5.72
N ARG A 139 -2.81 24.55 -4.52
CA ARG A 139 -3.14 23.83 -3.28
C ARG A 139 -4.51 23.15 -3.33
N TRP A 140 -5.47 23.68 -4.09
CA TRP A 140 -6.81 23.11 -4.24
C TRP A 140 -6.86 21.88 -5.17
N LEU A 141 -5.84 21.67 -6.01
CA LEU A 141 -5.82 20.58 -6.99
C LEU A 141 -5.66 19.21 -6.33
N LEU A 142 -4.92 19.15 -5.23
CA LEU A 142 -4.69 17.93 -4.48
C LEU A 142 -4.98 18.18 -3.00
N PRO A 143 -5.87 17.39 -2.38
CA PRO A 143 -6.18 17.47 -0.96
C PRO A 143 -4.95 17.15 -0.09
#